data_AF-A0A9Q3HUK1-F1
#
_entry.id   AF-A0A9Q3HUK1-F1
#
_cell.length_a   1.000
_cell.length_b   1.000
_cell.length_c   1.000
_cell.angle_alpha   90.00
_cell.angle_beta   90.00
_cell.angle_gamma   90.00
#
_symmetry.space_group_name_H-M   'P 1'
#
loop_
_entity.id
_entity.type
_entity.pdbx_description
1 polymer ?
#
loop_
_entity_poly.entity_id
_entity_poly.type
_entity_poly.pdbx_seq_one_letter_code
_entity_poly.pdbx_strand_id
1 'polypeptide(L)'
;MPVNKVSPVILGLENFKGEKMNEAEVYLHLTDILEKEISTLLYKHTEAFETDKEPLGESIGHQIDIILNIERPYQPLLRRQAYTESPK
;
A
#
# COMPACT_ATOMS: atom_id res chain seq x y z
N MET A 1 -32.15 -11.58 32.72
CA MET A 1 -30.82 -11.92 32.18
C MET A 1 -30.15 -10.63 31.74
N PRO A 2 -28.99 -10.24 32.29
CA PRO A 2 -28.31 -9.04 31.83
C PRO A 2 -27.65 -9.34 30.47
N VAL A 3 -28.06 -8.61 29.44
CA VAL A 3 -27.39 -8.60 28.13
C VAL A 3 -26.05 -7.92 28.33
N ASN A 4 -24.98 -8.71 28.29
CA ASN A 4 -23.61 -8.23 28.43
C ASN A 4 -23.31 -7.31 27.23
N LYS A 5 -23.32 -5.99 27.46
CA LYS A 5 -22.93 -5.00 26.45
C LYS A 5 -21.41 -5.07 26.32
N VAL A 6 -20.91 -6.03 25.54
CA VAL A 6 -19.49 -6.08 25.18
C VAL A 6 -19.19 -4.79 24.42
N SER A 7 -18.22 -4.01 24.92
CA SER A 7 -17.89 -2.72 24.32
C SER A 7 -17.48 -2.90 22.85
N PRO A 8 -17.90 -2.00 21.93
CA PRO A 8 -17.67 -2.15 20.49
C PRO A 8 -16.18 -2.25 20.12
N VAL A 9 -15.31 -1.69 20.96
CA VAL A 9 -13.85 -1.74 20.81
C VAL A 9 -13.28 -3.15 20.96
N ILE A 10 -13.84 -3.97 21.85
CA ILE A 10 -13.35 -5.35 22.09
C ILE A 10 -13.71 -6.25 20.91
N LEU A 11 -14.93 -6.08 20.37
CA LEU A 11 -15.39 -6.82 19.18
C LEU A 11 -14.55 -6.50 17.95
N GLY A 12 -14.15 -5.23 17.77
CA GLY A 12 -13.27 -4.83 16.67
C GLY A 12 -11.87 -5.45 16.75
N LEU A 13 -11.31 -5.57 17.96
CA LEU A 13 -10.00 -6.18 18.19
C LEU A 13 -10.00 -7.70 17.93
N GLU A 14 -11.08 -8.40 18.32
CA GLU A 14 -11.21 -9.83 18.05
C GLU A 14 -11.33 -10.13 16.55
N ASN A 15 -12.11 -9.30 15.82
CA ASN A 15 -12.19 -9.40 14.36
C ASN A 15 -10.83 -9.12 13.69
N PHE A 16 -10.10 -8.11 14.16
CA PHE A 16 -8.76 -7.80 13.67
C PHE A 16 -7.78 -8.97 13.91
N LYS A 17 -7.85 -9.61 15.09
CA LYS A 17 -7.04 -10.80 15.36
C LYS A 17 -7.35 -11.94 14.38
N GLY A 18 -8.63 -12.19 14.10
CA GLY A 18 -9.07 -13.25 13.19
C GLY A 18 -8.74 -13.02 11.71
N GLU A 19 -8.83 -11.77 11.25
CA GLU A 19 -8.62 -11.44 9.83
C GLU A 19 -7.16 -11.10 9.49
N LYS A 20 -6.45 -10.39 10.38
CA LYS A 20 -5.14 -9.79 10.05
C LYS A 20 -3.97 -10.42 10.81
N MET A 21 -4.15 -10.83 12.06
CA MET A 21 -3.08 -11.52 12.79
C MET A 21 -2.97 -13.00 12.45
N ASN A 22 -4.03 -13.62 11.93
CA ASN A 22 -4.01 -15.05 11.62
C ASN A 22 -3.01 -15.40 10.50
N GLU A 23 -2.71 -14.43 9.63
CA GLU A 23 -1.69 -14.55 8.57
C GLU A 23 -0.29 -14.17 9.04
N ALA A 24 -0.15 -13.55 10.23
CA ALA A 24 1.11 -13.07 10.74
C ALA A 24 1.82 -14.14 11.58
N GLU A 25 3.10 -14.40 11.28
CA GLU A 25 3.94 -15.24 12.15
C GLU A 25 4.28 -14.49 13.44
N VAL A 26 3.54 -14.79 14.51
CA VAL A 26 3.83 -14.28 15.85
C VAL A 26 4.95 -15.11 16.48
N TYR A 27 5.88 -14.44 17.15
CA TYR A 27 6.98 -15.09 17.85
C TYR A 27 6.49 -16.08 18.93
N LEU A 28 6.98 -17.32 18.90
CA LEU A 28 6.48 -18.43 19.74
C LEU A 28 6.67 -18.24 21.25
N HIS A 29 7.63 -17.41 21.69
CA HIS A 29 7.92 -17.19 23.12
C HIS A 29 7.37 -15.88 23.66
N LEU A 30 6.41 -15.28 22.96
CA LEU A 30 5.74 -14.07 23.43
C LEU A 30 4.87 -14.40 24.65
N THR A 31 4.95 -13.57 25.70
CA THR A 31 4.07 -13.71 26.86
C THR A 31 2.66 -13.19 26.52
N ASP A 32 1.62 -13.80 27.08
CA ASP A 32 0.21 -13.40 26.83
C ASP A 32 -0.06 -11.90 27.04
N ILE A 33 0.65 -11.28 28.00
CA ILE A 33 0.57 -9.84 28.27
C ILE A 33 1.10 -9.03 27.09
N LEU A 34 2.28 -9.41 26.57
CA LEU A 34 2.92 -8.76 25.43
C LEU A 34 2.11 -8.97 24.15
N GLU A 35 1.52 -10.15 23.96
CA GLU A 35 0.64 -10.40 22.82
C GLU A 35 -0.58 -9.48 22.83
N LYS A 36 -1.17 -9.27 24.00
CA LYS A 36 -2.30 -8.36 24.17
C LYS A 36 -1.90 -6.91 23.92
N GLU A 37 -0.74 -6.48 24.40
CA GLU A 37 -0.22 -5.13 24.16
C GLU A 37 0.07 -4.90 22.68
N ILE A 38 0.74 -5.84 22.01
CA ILE A 38 1.06 -5.77 20.59
C ILE A 38 -0.20 -5.76 19.74
N SER A 39 -1.15 -6.66 19.99
CA SER A 39 -2.42 -6.67 19.24
C SER A 39 -3.24 -5.40 19.44
N THR A 40 -3.23 -4.83 20.65
CA THR A 40 -3.87 -3.53 20.92
C THR A 40 -3.17 -2.38 20.21
N LEU A 41 -1.84 -2.37 20.21
CA LEU A 41 -1.04 -1.36 19.53
C LEU A 41 -1.24 -1.40 18.01
N LEU A 42 -1.20 -2.60 17.43
CA LEU A 42 -1.42 -2.81 16.00
C LEU A 42 -2.84 -2.44 15.60
N TYR A 43 -3.85 -2.83 16.39
CA TYR A 43 -5.24 -2.44 16.16
C TYR A 43 -5.43 -0.91 16.21
N LYS A 44 -4.75 -0.22 17.14
CA LYS A 44 -4.82 1.25 17.25
C LYS A 44 -4.20 1.95 16.04
N HIS A 45 -3.22 1.33 15.41
CA HIS A 45 -2.50 1.87 14.26
C HIS A 45 -2.82 1.14 12.95
N THR A 46 -3.97 0.46 12.87
CA THR A 46 -4.43 -0.25 11.68
C THR A 46 -4.42 0.62 10.43
N GLU A 47 -4.85 1.88 10.55
CA GLU A 47 -4.86 2.87 9.47
C GLU A 47 -3.46 3.27 8.97
N ALA A 48 -2.41 3.00 9.75
CA ALA A 48 -1.03 3.25 9.35
C ALA A 48 -0.42 2.09 8.56
N PHE A 49 -1.07 0.92 8.55
CA PHE A 49 -0.62 -0.25 7.80
C PHE A 49 -1.37 -0.33 6.48
N GLU A 50 -0.60 -0.23 5.41
CA GLU A 50 -0.96 -0.59 4.06
C GLU A 50 -1.74 -1.91 3.98
N THR A 51 -2.85 -1.92 3.25
CA THR A 51 -3.45 -3.17 2.77
C THR A 51 -3.36 -3.21 1.25
N ASP A 52 -3.35 -4.40 0.65
CA ASP A 52 -3.40 -4.54 -0.83
C ASP A 52 -4.60 -3.84 -1.48
N LYS A 53 -5.61 -3.45 -0.67
CA LYS A 53 -6.78 -2.67 -1.09
C LYS A 53 -6.59 -1.16 -0.96
N GLU A 54 -5.61 -0.70 -0.17
CA GLU A 54 -5.28 0.70 0.11
C GLU A 54 -3.74 0.84 0.28
N PRO A 55 -2.98 0.89 -0.83
CA PRO A 55 -1.53 1.07 -0.77
C PRO A 55 -1.13 2.48 -0.28
N LEU A 56 -0.14 2.59 0.63
CA LEU A 56 0.64 3.78 0.95
C LEU A 56 1.29 4.20 -0.36
N GLY A 57 1.08 5.46 -0.70
CA GLY A 57 1.61 6.01 -1.95
C GLY A 57 0.58 6.06 -3.07
N GLU A 58 -0.63 5.52 -2.89
CA GLU A 58 -1.81 5.96 -3.64
C GLU A 58 -2.27 7.36 -3.17
N SER A 59 -1.31 8.29 -3.10
CA SER A 59 -1.61 9.70 -3.20
C SER A 59 -2.30 9.90 -4.55
N ILE A 60 -3.58 10.23 -4.51
CA ILE A 60 -4.40 10.71 -5.63
C ILE A 60 -3.59 11.78 -6.38
N GLY A 61 -2.81 11.40 -7.40
CA GLY A 61 -1.90 12.34 -8.08
C GLY A 61 -0.64 11.78 -8.75
N HIS A 62 -0.20 10.54 -8.46
CA HIS A 62 1.06 10.00 -9.00
C HIS A 62 0.93 8.76 -9.88
N GLN A 63 -0.24 8.53 -10.50
CA GLN A 63 -0.31 7.59 -11.62
C GLN A 63 0.34 8.25 -12.84
N ILE A 64 1.63 7.98 -13.04
CA ILE A 64 2.38 8.48 -14.20
C ILE A 64 2.35 7.40 -15.28
N ASP A 65 1.49 7.58 -16.27
CA ASP A 65 1.53 6.78 -17.50
C ASP A 65 2.70 7.25 -18.38
N ILE A 66 3.82 6.54 -18.29
CA ILE A 66 5.00 6.80 -19.13
C ILE A 66 4.80 6.08 -20.47
N ILE A 67 4.37 6.83 -21.50
CA ILE A 67 4.21 6.31 -22.86
C ILE A 67 5.40 6.77 -23.71
N LEU A 68 6.18 5.80 -24.22
CA LEU A 68 7.23 6.07 -25.21
C LEU A 68 6.59 6.36 -26.57
N ASN A 69 6.39 7.64 -26.88
CA ASN A 69 5.84 8.03 -28.17
C ASN A 69 6.92 7.92 -29.26
N ILE A 70 6.89 6.84 -30.05
CA ILE A 70 7.81 6.60 -31.18
C ILE A 70 7.36 7.28 -32.48
N GLU A 71 6.26 8.02 -32.44
CA GLU A 71 5.79 8.78 -33.59
C GLU A 71 6.78 9.88 -33.98
N ARG A 72 7.07 9.99 -35.28
CA ARG A 72 8.01 11.01 -35.76
C ARG A 72 7.40 12.39 -35.46
N PRO A 73 8.06 13.24 -34.65
CA PRO A 73 7.43 14.41 -34.05
C PRO A 73 7.00 15.50 -35.05
N TYR A 74 7.42 15.40 -36.31
CA TYR A 74 7.18 16.44 -37.30
C TYR A 74 6.78 15.88 -38.66
N GLN A 75 5.85 16.58 -39.32
CA GLN A 75 5.49 16.37 -40.72
C GLN A 75 6.76 16.43 -41.60
N PRO A 76 6.82 15.68 -42.72
CA PRO A 76 8.01 15.60 -43.58
C PRO A 76 8.63 16.94 -43.96
N LEU A 77 7.80 17.98 -44.11
CA LEU A 77 8.18 19.35 -44.47
C LEU A 77 8.98 20.09 -43.38
N LEU A 78 8.88 19.66 -42.12
CA LEU A 78 9.57 20.24 -40.97
C LEU A 78 10.80 19.43 -40.54
N ARG A 79 11.14 18.37 -41.29
CA ARG A 79 12.33 17.57 -41.01
C ARG A 79 13.57 18.35 -41.46
N ARG A 80 14.52 18.50 -40.54
CA ARG A 80 15.85 18.98 -40.90
C ARG A 80 16.48 18.00 -41.89
N GLN A 81 17.23 18.53 -42.85
CA GLN A 81 18.06 17.69 -43.73
C GLN A 81 19.01 16.86 -42.87
N ALA A 82 19.36 15.66 -43.34
CA ALA A 82 20.33 14.82 -42.66
C ALA A 82 21.63 15.62 -42.47
N TYR A 83 22.21 15.56 -41.28
CA TYR A 83 23.51 16.18 -41.04
C TYR A 83 24.50 15.59 -42.03
N THR A 84 25.30 16.47 -42.65
CA THR A 84 26.41 16.06 -43.50
C THR A 84 27.35 15.16 -42.68
N GLU A 85 27.87 14.12 -43.31
CA GLU A 85 28.80 13.20 -42.65
C GLU A 85 29.94 13.98 -42.00
N SER A 86 30.25 13.63 -40.74
CA SER A 86 31.40 14.21 -40.03
C SER A 86 32.67 13.92 -40.84
N PRO A 87 33.61 14.88 -40.96
CA PRO A 87 34.86 14.63 -41.64
C PRO A 87 35.58 13.45 -40.97
N LYS A 88 36.10 12.52 -41.78
CA LYS A 88 36.94 11.40 -41.34
C LYS A 88 38.28 11.86 -40.80
#